data_AF-A0A1C3HKI1-F1
#
_entry.id   AF-A0A1C3HKI1-F1
#
_cell.length_a   1.000
_cell.length_b   1.000
_cell.length_c   1.000
_cell.angle_alpha   90.00
_cell.angle_beta   90.00
_cell.angle_gamma   90.00
#
_symmetry.space_group_name_H-M   'P 1'
#
loop_
_entity.id
_entity.type
_entity.pdbx_description
1 polymer ?
#
loop_
_entity_poly.entity_id
_entity_poly.type
_entity_poly.pdbx_seq_one_letter_code
_entity_poly.pdbx_strand_id
1 'polypeptide(L)' 'MLERFGYAFNELDSGKRQPATEEEQLFVEVCRGEREAATEQEKVWAKYLARTRRPKKFHTLSGGKPQADAVEDYSDSDD' A
#
# COMPACT_ATOMS: atom_id res chain seq x y z
N MET A 1 18.98 -8.02 0.35
CA MET A 1 18.92 -6.55 0.25
C MET A 1 17.86 -5.95 1.17
N LEU A 2 16.57 -6.33 1.04
CA LEU A 2 15.48 -5.81 1.90
C LEU A 2 15.67 -6.09 3.40
N GLU A 3 16.24 -7.24 3.77
CA GLU A 3 16.50 -7.58 5.18
C GLU A 3 17.44 -6.59 5.87
N ARG A 4 18.33 -5.93 5.10
CA ARG A 4 19.31 -4.97 5.63
C ARG A 4 18.83 -3.52 5.52
N PHE A 5 18.19 -3.16 4.41
CA PHE A 5 17.84 -1.77 4.10
C PHE A 5 16.33 -1.48 4.10
N GLY A 6 15.48 -2.47 4.33
CA GLY A 6 14.02 -2.32 4.24
C GLY A 6 13.45 -1.30 5.22
N TYR A 7 14.05 -1.15 6.40
CA TYR A 7 13.65 -0.12 7.36
C TYR A 7 13.92 1.29 6.81
N ALA A 8 15.13 1.55 6.33
CA ALA A 8 15.50 2.83 5.75
C ALA A 8 14.65 3.17 4.50
N PHE A 9 14.43 2.19 3.62
CA PHE A 9 13.55 2.37 2.46
C PHE A 9 12.11 2.69 2.87
N ASN A 10 11.59 2.04 3.91
CA ASN A 10 10.26 2.35 4.41
C ASN A 10 10.17 3.77 5.00
N GLU A 11 11.18 4.23 5.74
CA GLU A 11 11.19 5.59 6.30
C GLU A 11 11.27 6.66 5.21
N LEU A 12 12.04 6.43 4.15
CA LEU A 12 12.11 7.30 2.98
C LEU A 12 10.78 7.30 2.20
N ASP A 13 10.24 6.12 1.90
CA ASP A 13 8.97 5.93 1.18
C ASP A 13 7.76 6.52 1.94
N SER A 14 7.77 6.43 3.27
CA SER A 14 6.73 7.01 4.13
C SER A 14 6.95 8.48 4.50
N GLY A 15 8.09 9.06 4.09
CA GLY A 15 8.44 10.45 4.41
C GLY A 15 8.82 10.72 5.87
N LYS A 16 9.01 9.67 6.69
CA LYS A 16 9.49 9.80 8.08
C LYS A 16 10.92 10.32 8.15
N ARG A 17 11.71 10.02 7.12
CA ARG A 17 13.09 10.48 6.96
C ARG A 17 13.20 11.27 5.66
N GLN A 18 13.95 12.37 5.69
CA GLN A 18 14.32 13.11 4.49
C GLN A 18 15.51 12.45 3.78
N PRO A 19 15.53 12.42 2.43
CA PRO A 19 16.67 11.91 1.69
C PRO A 19 17.90 12.79 1.93
N ALA A 20 19.01 12.17 2.32
CA ALA A 20 20.25 12.86 2.64
C ALA A 20 21.29 12.79 1.50
N THR A 21 21.15 11.82 0.59
CA THR A 21 22.03 11.61 -0.56
C THR A 21 21.26 11.70 -1.86
N GLU A 22 21.99 11.89 -2.97
CA GLU A 22 21.41 11.89 -4.32
C GLU A 22 20.70 10.56 -4.63
N GLU A 23 21.29 9.42 -4.23
CA GLU A 23 20.65 8.10 -4.38
C GLU A 23 19.32 8.03 -3.62
N GLU A 24 19.25 8.56 -2.38
CA GLU A 24 18.00 8.56 -1.62
C GLU A 24 16.96 9.50 -2.25
N GLN A 25 17.39 10.61 -2.84
CA GLN A 25 16.52 11.55 -3.55
C GLN A 25 15.90 10.88 -4.78
N LEU A 26 16.74 10.25 -5.61
CA LEU A 26 16.34 9.48 -6.77
C LEU A 26 15.44 8.28 -6.40
N PHE A 27 15.68 7.65 -5.25
CA PHE A 27 14.82 6.59 -4.73
C PHE A 27 13.43 7.12 -4.35
N VAL A 28 13.35 8.29 -3.70
CA VAL A 28 12.08 8.92 -3.34
C VAL A 28 11.26 9.31 -4.58
N GLU A 29 11.90 9.81 -5.64
CA GLU A 29 11.23 10.07 -6.93
C GLU A 29 10.61 8.79 -7.52
N VAL A 30 11.32 7.65 -7.43
CA VAL A 30 10.78 6.35 -7.84
C VAL A 30 9.60 5.93 -6.98
N CYS A 31 9.66 6.12 -5.67
CA CYS A 31 8.54 5.85 -4.75
C CYS A 31 7.28 6.67 -5.09
N ARG A 32 7.46 7.89 -5.60
CA ARG A 32 6.37 8.79 -6.03
C ARG A 32 5.85 8.49 -7.44
N GLY A 33 6.55 7.63 -8.19
CA GLY A 33 6.22 7.34 -9.59
C GLY A 33 6.62 8.44 -10.57
N GLU A 34 7.48 9.36 -10.14
CA GLU A 34 8.02 10.44 -10.99
C GLU A 34 9.09 9.89 -11.95
N ARG A 35 9.72 8.77 -11.60
CA ARG A 35 10.75 8.09 -12.39
C ARG A 35 10.61 6.57 -12.31
N GLU A 36 11.07 5.86 -13.34
CA GLU A 36 11.18 4.41 -13.32
C GLU A 36 12.39 3.91 -12.50
N ALA A 37 12.21 2.76 -11.85
CA ALA A 37 13.26 2.10 -11.07
C ALA A 37 14.42 1.63 -11.96
N ALA A 38 15.60 2.21 -11.77
CA ALA A 38 16.81 1.90 -12.51
C ALA A 38 17.74 0.96 -11.73
N THR A 39 17.97 1.24 -10.44
CA THR A 39 18.91 0.49 -9.59
C THR A 39 18.29 -0.81 -9.07
N GLU A 40 19.12 -1.75 -8.60
CA GLU A 40 18.60 -2.98 -7.98
C GLU A 40 17.77 -2.68 -6.73
N GLN A 41 18.19 -1.69 -5.95
CA GLN A 41 17.53 -1.20 -4.73
C GLN A 41 16.10 -0.77 -5.05
N GLU A 42 15.96 0.13 -6.04
CA GLU A 42 14.69 0.66 -6.50
C GLU A 42 13.79 -0.45 -7.04
N LYS A 43 14.34 -1.35 -7.88
CA LYS A 43 13.59 -2.47 -8.48
C LYS A 43 13.09 -3.44 -7.42
N VAL A 44 13.93 -3.75 -6.43
CA VAL A 44 13.58 -4.64 -5.33
C VAL A 44 12.51 -4.02 -4.44
N TRP A 45 12.60 -2.73 -4.14
CA TRP A 45 11.58 -2.01 -3.37
C TRP A 45 10.25 -1.90 -4.13
N ALA A 46 10.27 -1.53 -5.41
CA ALA A 46 9.09 -1.50 -6.26
C ALA A 46 8.38 -2.87 -6.31
N LYS A 47 9.15 -3.96 -6.48
CA LYS A 47 8.63 -5.33 -6.44
C LYS A 47 8.03 -5.69 -5.08
N TYR A 48 8.66 -5.25 -3.99
CA TYR A 48 8.14 -5.44 -2.65
C TYR A 48 6.79 -4.74 -2.48
N LEU A 49 6.70 -3.44 -2.79
CA LEU A 49 5.47 -2.65 -2.70
C LEU A 49 4.35 -3.26 -3.57
N ALA A 50 4.68 -3.65 -4.80
CA ALA A 50 3.73 -4.29 -5.70
C ALA A 50 3.17 -5.61 -5.17
N ARG A 51 3.86 -6.29 -4.24
CA ARG A 51 3.39 -7.52 -3.60
C ARG A 51 2.66 -7.26 -2.29
N THR A 52 3.11 -6.27 -1.50
CA THR A 52 2.57 -6.01 -0.16
C THR A 52 1.39 -5.05 -0.13
N ARG A 53 1.32 -4.09 -1.07
CA ARG A 53 0.20 -3.13 -1.18
C ARG A 53 -1.01 -3.71 -1.92
N ARG A 54 -0.92 -4.91 -2.50
CA ARG A 54 -2.07 -5.54 -3.16
C ARG A 54 -3.13 -5.88 -2.11
N PRO A 55 -4.41 -5.48 -2.32
CA PRO A 55 -5.48 -5.91 -1.45
C PRO A 55 -5.57 -7.44 -1.49
N LYS A 56 -5.50 -8.07 -0.31
CA LYS A 56 -5.66 -9.51 -0.20
C LYS A 56 -7.12 -9.85 -0.42
N LYS A 57 -7.42 -10.61 -1.47
CA LYS A 57 -8.75 -11.21 -1.65
C LYS A 57 -8.88 -12.36 -0.65
N PHE A 58 -9.51 -12.09 0.49
CA PHE A 58 -9.85 -13.13 1.45
C PHE A 58 -11.18 -13.76 1.04
N HIS A 59 -11.19 -15.08 0.90
CA HIS A 59 -12.40 -15.84 0.64
C HIS A 59 -12.72 -16.67 1.88
N THR A 60 -13.89 -16.45 2.48
CA THR A 60 -14.40 -17.27 3.59
C THR A 60 -15.09 -18.52 3.04
N LEU A 61 -14.79 -19.70 3.60
CA LEU A 61 -15.42 -20.97 3.21
C LEU A 61 -16.78 -21.22 3.91
N SER A 62 -17.26 -20.27 4.69
CA SER A 62 -18.60 -20.28 5.27
C SER A 62 -19.50 -19.35 4.45
N GLY A 63 -20.50 -19.93 3.77
CA GLY A 63 -21.43 -19.22 2.88
C GLY A 63 -22.43 -18.31 3.59
N GLY A 64 -21.96 -17.26 4.25
CA GLY A 64 -22.79 -16.14 4.73
C GLY A 64 -22.72 -14.98 3.74
N LYS A 65 -23.87 -14.58 3.19
CA LYS A 65 -23.99 -13.46 2.23
C LYS A 65 -23.36 -12.18 2.82
N PRO A 66 -22.61 -11.37 2.05
CA PRO A 66 -22.21 -10.05 2.52
C PRO A 66 -23.46 -9.18 2.62
N GLN A 67 -23.89 -8.88 3.84
CA GLN A 67 -24.88 -7.83 4.09
C GLN A 67 -24.17 -6.50 3.81
N ALA A 68 -24.32 -6.01 2.58
CA ALA A 68 -24.04 -4.63 2.28
C ALA A 68 -25.14 -3.79 2.94
N ASP A 69 -24.72 -2.93 3.86
CA ASP A 69 -25.54 -1.93 4.53
C ASP A 69 -26.40 -1.13 3.55
N ALA A 70 -27.65 -0.81 3.91
CA ALA A 70 -28.15 0.57 3.91
C ALA A 70 -29.67 0.68 4.15
N VAL A 71 -29.98 1.55 5.10
CA VAL A 71 -31.18 2.39 5.31
C VAL A 71 -32.45 1.77 5.92
N GLU A 72 -32.61 2.07 7.21
CA GLU A 72 -33.87 2.13 7.92
C GLU A 72 -34.80 3.16 7.25
N ASP A 73 -36.03 2.77 6.91
CA ASP A 73 -37.15 3.69 6.75
C ASP A 73 -38.32 3.13 7.56
N TYR A 74 -38.45 3.61 8.79
CA TYR A 74 -39.62 3.38 9.64
C TYR A 74 -40.78 4.21 9.08
N SER A 75 -41.67 3.59 8.31
CA SER A 75 -43.03 4.10 8.12
C SER A 75 -43.98 3.29 9.00
N ASP A 76 -44.27 3.85 10.18
CA ASP A 76 -45.41 3.45 10.99
C ASP A 76 -46.67 3.93 10.26
N SER A 77 -47.50 2.99 9.80
CA SER A 77 -48.85 3.27 9.36
C SER A 77 -49.77 2.26 10.02
N ASP A 78 -50.34 2.75 11.11
CA ASP A 78 -51.46 2.19 11.88
C ASP A 78 -52.73 2.25 10.99
N ASP A 79 -53.32 1.09 10.70
CA ASP A 79 -54.74 0.89 10.36
C ASP A 79 -55.22 -0.47 10.90
#